data_AF-A0A3L6MUH5-F1
#
_entry.id   AF-A0A3L6MUH5-F1
#
_cell.length_a   1.000
_cell.length_b   1.000
_cell.length_c   1.000
_cell.angle_alpha   90.00
_cell.angle_beta   90.00
_cell.angle_gamma   90.00
#
_symmetry.space_group_name_H-M   'P 1'
#
loop_
_entity.id
_entity.type
_entity.pdbx_description
1 polymer ?
#
loop_
_entity_poly.entity_id
_entity_poly.type
_entity_poly.pdbx_seq_one_letter_code
_entity_poly.pdbx_strand_id
1 'polypeptide(L)'
;MPASGSGASVLADVYLEDCNLGFTPRWEFQPDLDKMRMTIQAIFRTENVHIKHFAEGCFNKLYEVQINDQAPLLLRVALPVDPQNKTISEVATIQWVSAITDFPIPNVIHYDASRDSPITYEWILMSKLPGARLEVTWRHLTLLQKTDTVRQIASFIASLFRDKFATICNIYPPVYES
;
A
#
# COMPACT_ATOMS: atom_id res chain seq x y z
N MET A 1 -33.30 -31.66 -6.02
CA MET A 1 -32.01 -31.06 -6.43
C MET A 1 -32.04 -29.60 -6.01
N PRO A 2 -31.46 -29.20 -4.86
CA PRO A 2 -31.25 -27.79 -4.58
C PRO A 2 -29.89 -27.36 -5.17
N ALA A 3 -29.89 -26.20 -5.83
CA ALA A 3 -28.69 -25.55 -6.35
C ALA A 3 -27.79 -25.11 -5.18
N SER A 4 -26.51 -25.44 -5.28
CA SER A 4 -25.45 -25.07 -4.35
C SER A 4 -25.30 -23.54 -4.31
N GLY A 5 -25.60 -22.94 -3.16
CA GLY A 5 -25.26 -21.55 -2.88
C GLY A 5 -23.74 -21.39 -2.84
N SER A 6 -23.23 -20.48 -3.67
CA SER A 6 -21.83 -20.02 -3.64
C SER A 6 -21.57 -19.40 -2.27
N GLY A 7 -20.69 -20.04 -1.49
CA GLY A 7 -20.33 -19.63 -0.15
C GLY A 7 -19.41 -18.41 -0.18
N ALA A 8 -19.99 -17.22 -0.21
CA ALA A 8 -19.27 -16.00 0.16
C ALA A 8 -18.95 -16.08 1.66
N SER A 9 -17.70 -16.38 2.00
CA SER A 9 -17.22 -16.25 3.38
C SER A 9 -16.87 -14.79 3.63
N VAL A 10 -17.45 -14.21 4.68
CA VAL A 10 -17.17 -12.83 5.09
C VAL A 10 -15.98 -12.85 6.04
N LEU A 11 -14.90 -12.17 5.66
CA LEU A 11 -13.83 -11.78 6.58
C LEU A 11 -13.93 -10.26 6.74
N ALA A 12 -14.42 -9.79 7.88
CA ALA A 12 -14.44 -8.36 8.25
C ALA A 12 -14.89 -7.42 7.12
N ASP A 13 -16.11 -7.65 6.59
CA ASP A 13 -16.72 -6.86 5.49
C ASP A 13 -16.03 -6.94 4.12
N VAL A 14 -15.00 -7.78 3.96
CA VAL A 14 -14.43 -8.12 2.66
C VAL A 14 -15.08 -9.39 2.13
N TYR A 15 -15.87 -9.25 1.07
CA TYR A 15 -16.46 -10.38 0.37
C TYR A 15 -15.39 -11.11 -0.43
N LEU A 16 -15.35 -12.43 -0.29
CA LEU A 16 -14.49 -13.28 -1.11
C LEU A 16 -15.30 -13.91 -2.25
N GLU A 17 -14.82 -13.75 -3.48
CA GLU A 17 -15.33 -14.44 -4.66
C GLU A 17 -14.46 -15.66 -4.96
N ASP A 18 -15.11 -16.81 -5.13
CA ASP A 18 -14.47 -18.04 -5.59
C ASP A 18 -14.12 -17.89 -7.08
N CYS A 19 -12.83 -17.71 -7.35
CA CYS A 19 -12.28 -17.88 -8.67
C CYS A 19 -11.67 -19.29 -8.70
N ASN A 20 -11.77 -20.06 -9.79
CA ASN A 20 -11.30 -21.46 -9.89
C ASN A 20 -9.85 -21.77 -9.43
N LEU A 21 -9.07 -20.78 -9.00
CA LEU A 21 -7.71 -20.84 -8.44
C LEU A 21 -7.61 -20.39 -6.96
N GLY A 22 -8.72 -20.05 -6.30
CA GLY A 22 -8.81 -19.59 -4.91
C GLY A 22 -9.78 -18.42 -4.68
N PHE A 23 -9.86 -17.96 -3.44
CA PHE A 23 -10.70 -16.82 -3.06
C PHE A 23 -10.00 -15.48 -3.37
N THR A 24 -10.69 -14.59 -4.07
CA THR A 24 -10.23 -13.21 -4.31
C THR A 24 -11.14 -12.21 -3.62
N PRO A 25 -10.58 -11.15 -3.02
CA PRO A 25 -11.40 -10.13 -2.39
C PRO A 25 -12.12 -9.30 -3.45
N ARG A 26 -13.43 -9.15 -3.26
CA ARG A 26 -14.31 -8.34 -4.10
C ARG A 26 -14.26 -6.90 -3.63
N TRP A 27 -14.04 -6.00 -4.58
CA TRP A 27 -14.22 -4.57 -4.38
C TRP A 27 -15.71 -4.24 -4.48
N GLU A 28 -16.31 -3.79 -3.38
CA GLU A 28 -17.72 -3.41 -3.35
C GLU A 28 -18.03 -2.30 -4.36
N PHE A 29 -17.13 -1.31 -4.44
CA PHE A 29 -17.16 -0.22 -5.41
C PHE A 29 -15.75 0.01 -5.95
N GLN A 30 -15.65 0.48 -7.20
CA GLN A 30 -14.37 0.94 -7.72
C GLN A 30 -14.03 2.31 -7.13
N PRO A 31 -12.79 2.54 -6.65
CA PRO A 31 -12.38 3.85 -6.17
C PRO A 31 -12.58 4.92 -7.24
N ASP A 32 -13.30 5.96 -6.88
CA ASP A 32 -13.70 7.04 -7.78
C ASP A 32 -12.53 8.03 -7.99
N LEU A 33 -12.10 8.18 -9.24
CA LEU A 33 -10.98 9.06 -9.62
C LEU A 33 -11.25 10.53 -9.26
N ASP A 34 -12.49 10.97 -9.36
CA ASP A 34 -12.86 12.36 -9.07
C ASP A 34 -12.85 12.62 -7.57
N LYS A 35 -13.36 11.70 -6.76
CA LYS A 35 -13.27 11.80 -5.30
C LYS A 35 -11.83 11.75 -4.81
N MET A 36 -11.00 10.90 -5.39
CA MET A 36 -9.56 10.88 -5.11
C MET A 36 -8.92 12.22 -5.48
N ARG A 37 -9.20 12.75 -6.67
CA ARG A 37 -8.64 14.03 -7.12
C ARG A 37 -9.04 15.17 -6.19
N MET A 38 -10.33 15.29 -5.86
CA MET A 38 -10.83 16.31 -4.93
C MET A 38 -10.17 16.22 -3.56
N THR A 39 -9.98 15.01 -3.04
CA THR A 39 -9.29 14.78 -1.75
C THR A 39 -7.86 15.30 -1.80
N ILE A 40 -7.10 14.94 -2.84
CA ILE A 40 -5.72 15.41 -3.01
C ILE A 40 -5.68 16.93 -3.25
N GLN A 41 -6.56 17.50 -4.07
CA GLN A 41 -6.64 18.94 -4.30
C GLN A 41 -6.88 19.71 -2.99
N ALA A 42 -7.75 19.20 -2.12
CA ALA A 42 -8.02 19.80 -0.81
C ALA A 42 -6.79 19.75 0.12
N ILE A 43 -6.08 18.63 0.15
CA ILE A 43 -4.87 18.45 0.97
C ILE A 43 -3.76 19.42 0.53
N PHE A 44 -3.47 19.50 -0.77
CA PHE A 44 -2.36 20.30 -1.30
C PHE A 44 -2.77 21.73 -1.69
N ARG A 45 -4.05 22.09 -1.55
CA ARG A 45 -4.62 23.41 -1.89
C ARG A 45 -4.24 23.86 -3.30
N THR A 46 -4.34 22.94 -4.27
CA THR A 46 -4.07 23.19 -5.69
C THR A 46 -5.07 22.46 -6.55
N GLU A 47 -5.43 23.03 -7.70
CA GLU A 47 -6.31 22.38 -8.68
C GLU A 47 -5.54 21.48 -9.66
N ASN A 48 -4.23 21.71 -9.83
CA ASN A 48 -3.40 20.98 -10.77
C ASN A 48 -2.97 19.61 -10.20
N VAL A 49 -3.90 18.67 -10.23
CA VAL A 49 -3.73 17.29 -9.79
C VAL A 49 -4.21 16.35 -10.88
N HIS A 50 -3.31 15.51 -11.37
CA HIS A 50 -3.63 14.44 -12.33
C HIS A 50 -3.45 13.09 -11.66
N ILE A 51 -4.47 12.25 -11.73
CA ILE A 51 -4.46 10.90 -11.16
C ILE A 51 -4.69 9.90 -12.28
N LYS A 52 -3.87 8.85 -12.33
CA LYS A 52 -4.06 7.72 -13.24
C LYS A 52 -3.82 6.41 -12.50
N HIS A 53 -4.52 5.36 -12.95
CA HIS A 53 -4.25 4.01 -12.47
C HIS A 53 -2.79 3.64 -12.74
N PHE A 54 -2.14 3.02 -11.76
CA PHE A 54 -0.74 2.62 -11.85
C PHE A 54 -0.59 1.10 -11.80
N ALA A 55 -1.17 0.45 -10.79
CA ALA A 55 -1.14 -0.99 -10.63
C ALA A 55 -2.25 -1.43 -9.66
N GLU A 56 -2.59 -2.71 -9.67
CA GLU A 56 -3.48 -3.29 -8.67
C GLU A 56 -2.98 -4.68 -8.26
N GLY A 57 -3.26 -5.03 -7.02
CA GLY A 57 -3.18 -6.39 -6.50
C GLY A 57 -4.51 -6.75 -5.85
N CYS A 58 -4.60 -7.91 -5.22
CA CYS A 58 -5.86 -8.40 -4.66
C CYS A 58 -6.51 -7.39 -3.69
N PHE A 59 -5.74 -6.88 -2.71
CA PHE A 59 -6.26 -6.03 -1.63
C PHE A 59 -5.98 -4.54 -1.79
N ASN A 60 -5.20 -4.15 -2.81
CA ASN A 60 -4.74 -2.77 -2.98
C ASN A 60 -4.81 -2.34 -4.43
N LYS A 61 -5.32 -1.12 -4.66
CA LYS A 61 -5.23 -0.41 -5.94
C LYS A 61 -4.28 0.77 -5.78
N LEU A 62 -3.40 0.97 -6.75
CA LEU A 62 -2.38 2.01 -6.74
C LEU A 62 -2.63 2.96 -7.89
N TYR A 63 -2.57 4.25 -7.58
CA TYR A 63 -2.75 5.35 -8.51
C TYR A 63 -1.53 6.26 -8.45
N GLU A 64 -0.99 6.62 -9.61
CA GLU A 64 0.05 7.64 -9.69
C GLU A 64 -0.62 9.02 -9.64
N VAL A 65 -0.13 9.87 -8.75
CA VAL A 65 -0.65 11.21 -8.51
C VAL A 65 0.42 12.22 -8.88
N GLN A 66 0.17 13.01 -9.92
CA GLN A 66 1.01 14.10 -10.36
C GLN A 66 0.43 15.41 -9.85
N ILE A 67 1.20 16.17 -9.07
CA ILE A 67 0.77 17.43 -8.46
C ILE A 67 1.67 18.54 -8.97
N ASN A 68 1.10 19.52 -9.68
CA ASN A 68 1.88 20.53 -10.41
C ASN A 68 3.01 19.86 -11.23
N ASP A 69 4.20 20.47 -11.26
CA ASP A 69 5.41 19.95 -11.89
C ASP A 69 6.34 19.22 -10.89
N GLN A 70 5.81 18.68 -9.78
CA GLN A 70 6.61 17.98 -8.78
C GLN A 70 6.84 16.50 -9.14
N ALA A 71 7.70 15.81 -8.38
CA ALA A 71 7.85 14.37 -8.54
C ALA A 71 6.53 13.64 -8.26
N PRO A 72 6.19 12.59 -9.02
CA PRO A 72 4.94 11.87 -8.85
C PRO A 72 4.88 11.16 -7.49
N LEU A 73 3.68 11.14 -6.91
CA LEU A 73 3.34 10.40 -5.70
C LEU A 73 2.58 9.12 -6.06
N LEU A 74 2.43 8.25 -5.07
CA LEU A 74 1.64 7.03 -5.17
C LEU A 74 0.53 7.07 -4.13
N LEU A 75 -0.71 7.05 -4.61
CA LEU A 75 -1.89 6.88 -3.78
C LEU A 75 -2.26 5.40 -3.79
N ARG A 76 -2.18 4.76 -2.63
CA ARG A 76 -2.56 3.37 -2.46
C ARG A 76 -3.86 3.29 -1.68
N VAL A 77 -4.89 2.74 -2.33
CA VAL A 77 -6.21 2.49 -1.76
C VAL A 77 -6.31 1.03 -1.38
N ALA A 78 -6.77 0.74 -0.16
CA ALA A 78 -6.79 -0.61 0.40
C ALA A 78 -8.21 -1.07 0.77
N LEU A 79 -8.48 -2.36 0.59
CA LEU A 79 -9.65 -2.99 1.18
C LEU A 79 -9.51 -3.10 2.70
N PRO A 80 -10.60 -2.87 3.47
CA PRO A 80 -10.56 -2.79 4.92
C PRO A 80 -10.58 -4.21 5.55
N VAL A 81 -9.53 -5.00 5.35
CA VAL A 81 -9.44 -6.40 5.84
C VAL A 81 -9.39 -6.47 7.37
N ASP A 82 -8.71 -5.51 8.00
CA ASP A 82 -8.73 -5.26 9.45
C ASP A 82 -8.87 -3.73 9.58
N PRO A 83 -10.14 -3.24 9.54
CA PRO A 83 -10.43 -1.83 9.36
C PRO A 83 -9.66 -0.95 10.34
N GLN A 84 -9.12 0.15 9.85
CA GLN A 84 -8.24 1.11 10.54
C GLN A 84 -6.88 0.54 10.95
N ASN A 85 -6.88 -0.58 11.68
CA ASN A 85 -5.70 -1.17 12.30
C ASN A 85 -4.63 -1.53 11.27
N LYS A 86 -5.02 -2.15 10.16
CA LYS A 86 -4.08 -2.56 9.11
C LYS A 86 -3.34 -1.35 8.52
N THR A 87 -4.08 -0.32 8.10
CA THR A 87 -3.50 0.86 7.47
C THR A 87 -2.64 1.66 8.45
N ILE A 88 -3.10 1.85 9.67
CA ILE A 88 -2.32 2.54 10.72
C ILE A 88 -1.02 1.77 11.01
N SER A 89 -1.10 0.43 11.13
CA SER A 89 0.09 -0.38 11.40
C SER A 89 1.09 -0.37 10.25
N GLU A 90 0.60 -0.35 9.01
CA GLU A 90 1.45 -0.27 7.85
C GLU A 90 2.16 1.09 7.75
N VAL A 91 1.47 2.20 8.01
CA VAL A 91 2.08 3.53 8.10
C VAL A 91 3.19 3.54 9.16
N ALA A 92 2.90 3.05 10.36
CA ALA A 92 3.87 2.97 11.44
C ALA A 92 5.10 2.12 11.05
N THR A 93 4.86 1.01 10.34
CA THR A 93 5.93 0.13 9.86
C THR A 93 6.81 0.82 8.83
N ILE A 94 6.23 1.49 7.84
CA ILE A 94 6.99 2.22 6.82
C ILE A 94 7.86 3.29 7.48
N GLN A 95 7.30 4.07 8.41
CA GLN A 95 8.02 5.11 9.14
C GLN A 95 9.15 4.55 10.01
N TRP A 96 8.89 3.44 10.73
CA TRP A 96 9.90 2.78 11.53
C TRP A 96 11.05 2.25 10.66
N VAL A 97 10.77 1.52 9.58
CA VAL A 97 11.81 0.99 8.67
C VAL A 97 12.62 2.14 8.05
N SER A 98 11.97 3.24 7.69
CA SER A 98 12.66 4.44 7.16
C SER A 98 13.59 5.09 8.18
N ALA A 99 13.34 4.93 9.48
CA ALA A 99 14.18 5.50 10.54
C ALA A 99 15.39 4.62 10.88
N ILE A 100 15.30 3.31 10.65
CA ILE A 100 16.34 2.34 11.05
C ILE A 100 17.20 1.83 9.88
N THR A 101 16.87 2.18 8.64
CA THR A 101 17.60 1.72 7.45
C THR A 101 17.97 2.88 6.52
N ASP A 102 19.12 2.76 5.84
CA ASP A 102 19.54 3.67 4.77
C ASP A 102 18.96 3.28 3.40
N PHE A 103 18.08 2.26 3.36
CA PHE A 103 17.49 1.79 2.12
C PHE A 103 16.42 2.77 1.63
N PRO A 104 16.22 2.90 0.32
CA PRO A 104 15.16 3.74 -0.22
C PRO A 104 13.79 3.13 0.11
N ILE A 105 13.11 3.72 1.08
CA ILE A 105 11.76 3.34 1.53
C ILE A 105 10.79 4.47 1.13
N PRO A 106 9.53 4.17 0.75
CA PRO A 106 8.55 5.22 0.49
C PRO A 106 8.34 6.08 1.74
N ASN A 107 8.33 7.40 1.58
CA ASN A 107 7.94 8.31 2.65
C ASN A 107 6.42 8.47 2.65
N VAL A 108 5.77 8.26 3.80
CA VAL A 108 4.33 8.51 3.98
C VAL A 108 4.10 10.01 4.09
N ILE A 109 3.25 10.56 3.24
CA ILE A 109 2.96 12.01 3.18
C ILE A 109 1.64 12.29 3.88
N HIS A 110 0.59 11.55 3.52
CA HIS A 110 -0.73 11.60 4.15
C HIS A 110 -1.34 10.21 4.13
N TYR A 111 -2.26 9.94 5.04
CA TYR A 111 -3.08 8.72 5.02
C TYR A 111 -4.42 8.99 5.69
N ASP A 112 -5.41 8.19 5.37
CA ASP A 112 -6.67 8.11 6.09
C ASP A 112 -7.03 6.64 6.26
N ALA A 113 -7.20 6.23 7.51
CA ALA A 113 -7.55 4.87 7.87
C ALA A 113 -9.08 4.71 8.06
N SER A 114 -9.86 5.76 7.87
CA SER A 114 -11.32 5.73 7.95
C SER A 114 -11.96 5.41 6.60
N ARG A 115 -13.10 4.70 6.65
CA ARG A 115 -14.00 4.49 5.50
C ARG A 115 -14.91 5.70 5.23
N ASP A 116 -14.95 6.66 6.15
CA ASP A 116 -15.75 7.89 6.01
C ASP A 116 -15.08 8.93 5.11
N SER A 117 -13.86 8.66 4.66
CA SER A 117 -13.16 9.52 3.71
C SER A 117 -13.95 9.63 2.40
N PRO A 118 -13.84 10.75 1.65
CA PRO A 118 -14.50 10.86 0.35
C PRO A 118 -14.13 9.72 -0.63
N ILE A 119 -12.96 9.10 -0.46
CA ILE A 119 -12.48 7.97 -1.26
C ILE A 119 -13.22 6.66 -0.90
N THR A 120 -13.92 6.62 0.25
CA THR A 120 -14.73 5.50 0.77
C THR A 120 -13.96 4.22 1.12
N TYR A 121 -12.63 4.31 1.05
CA TYR A 121 -11.67 3.27 1.39
C TYR A 121 -10.53 3.89 2.18
N GLU A 122 -9.79 3.03 2.87
CA GLU A 122 -8.55 3.43 3.52
C GLU A 122 -7.48 3.71 2.45
N TRP A 123 -6.66 4.72 2.67
CA TRP A 123 -5.63 5.08 1.71
C TRP A 123 -4.37 5.63 2.35
N ILE A 124 -3.25 5.45 1.66
CA ILE A 124 -1.95 6.03 1.98
C ILE A 124 -1.41 6.74 0.74
N LEU A 125 -1.10 8.03 0.88
CA LEU A 125 -0.36 8.80 -0.09
C LEU A 125 1.11 8.83 0.31
N MET A 126 1.98 8.34 -0.56
CA MET A 126 3.41 8.19 -0.29
C MET A 126 4.27 8.58 -1.49
N SER A 127 5.56 8.81 -1.27
CA SER A 127 6.51 9.05 -2.36
C SER A 127 6.60 7.83 -3.29
N LYS A 128 6.62 8.06 -4.61
CA LYS A 128 6.92 7.00 -5.57
C LYS A 128 8.43 6.78 -5.66
N LEU A 129 8.89 5.56 -5.37
CA LEU A 129 10.30 5.21 -5.56
C LEU A 129 10.63 5.01 -7.05
N PRO A 130 11.79 5.50 -7.53
CA PRO A 130 12.26 5.20 -8.87
C PRO A 130 12.70 3.74 -8.95
N GLY A 131 12.49 3.11 -10.11
CA GLY A 131 12.98 1.75 -10.37
C GLY A 131 12.02 0.91 -11.20
N ALA A 132 12.38 -0.36 -11.34
CA ALA A 132 11.59 -1.36 -12.05
C ALA A 132 11.40 -2.60 -11.18
N ARG A 133 10.31 -3.33 -11.39
CA ARG A 133 10.02 -4.59 -10.69
C ARG A 133 11.15 -5.59 -10.96
N LEU A 134 11.69 -6.19 -9.89
CA LEU A 134 12.80 -7.13 -10.01
C LEU A 134 12.46 -8.31 -10.92
N GLU A 135 11.22 -8.80 -10.90
CA GLU A 135 10.76 -9.89 -11.78
C GLU A 135 10.99 -9.61 -13.28
N VAL A 136 10.86 -8.35 -13.69
CA VAL A 136 10.96 -7.91 -15.09
C VAL A 136 12.43 -7.81 -15.50
N THR A 137 13.27 -7.30 -14.60
CA THR A 137 14.69 -7.05 -14.88
C THR A 137 15.57 -8.27 -14.63
N TRP A 138 15.18 -9.19 -13.74
CA TRP A 138 16.00 -10.30 -13.26
C TRP A 138 16.61 -11.14 -14.38
N ARG A 139 15.84 -11.46 -15.42
CA ARG A 139 16.33 -12.27 -16.57
C ARG A 139 17.39 -11.56 -17.39
N HIS A 140 17.40 -10.23 -17.38
CA HIS A 140 18.33 -9.39 -18.12
C HIS A 140 19.60 -9.05 -17.33
N LEU A 141 19.65 -9.35 -16.02
CA LEU A 141 20.82 -9.11 -15.18
C LEU A 141 21.91 -10.17 -15.42
N THR A 142 23.16 -9.71 -15.47
CA THR A 142 24.33 -10.60 -15.43
C THR A 142 24.43 -11.34 -14.10
N LEU A 143 25.23 -12.42 -14.05
CA LEU A 143 25.45 -13.16 -12.81
C LEU A 143 25.99 -12.24 -11.70
N LEU A 144 26.95 -11.36 -12.02
CA LEU A 144 27.52 -10.41 -11.07
C LEU A 144 26.45 -9.46 -10.51
N GLN A 145 25.62 -8.88 -11.38
CA GLN A 145 24.52 -8.00 -10.95
C GLN A 145 23.49 -8.74 -10.07
N LYS A 146 23.20 -10.02 -10.36
CA LYS A 146 22.33 -10.84 -9.51
C LYS A 146 22.96 -11.07 -8.14
N THR A 147 24.24 -11.39 -8.08
CA THR A 147 24.98 -11.55 -6.83
C THR A 147 24.93 -10.27 -6.01
N ASP A 148 25.16 -9.11 -6.63
CA ASP A 148 25.10 -7.81 -5.94
C ASP A 148 23.69 -7.48 -5.45
N THR A 149 22.67 -7.77 -6.27
CA THR A 149 21.25 -7.59 -5.90
C THR A 149 20.89 -8.45 -4.68
N VAL A 150 21.26 -9.74 -4.68
CA VAL A 150 21.02 -10.63 -3.54
C VAL A 150 21.76 -10.16 -2.30
N ARG A 151 23.00 -9.66 -2.45
CA ARG A 151 23.77 -9.08 -1.34
C ARG A 151 23.08 -7.85 -0.75
N GLN A 152 22.51 -6.98 -1.58
CA GLN A 152 21.74 -5.81 -1.12
C GLN A 152 20.47 -6.25 -0.37
N ILE A 153 19.72 -7.22 -0.88
CA ILE A 153 18.53 -7.78 -0.20
C ILE A 153 18.93 -8.38 1.15
N ALA A 154 20.01 -9.16 1.20
CA ALA A 154 20.51 -9.74 2.45
C ALA A 154 20.93 -8.67 3.47
N SER A 155 21.55 -7.59 3.00
CA SER A 155 21.94 -6.45 3.84
C SER A 155 20.72 -5.70 4.38
N PHE A 156 19.67 -5.52 3.57
CA PHE A 156 18.40 -4.94 4.00
C PHE A 156 17.75 -5.80 5.08
N ILE A 157 17.60 -7.10 4.84
CA ILE A 157 17.03 -8.04 5.82
C ILE A 157 17.86 -7.99 7.11
N ALA A 158 19.18 -8.06 7.03
CA ALA A 158 20.05 -7.99 8.20
C ALA A 158 19.88 -6.68 8.99
N SER A 159 19.62 -5.55 8.31
CA SER A 159 19.33 -4.27 8.98
C SER A 159 18.01 -4.32 9.76
N LEU A 160 16.96 -4.93 9.21
CA LEU A 160 15.67 -5.09 9.89
C LEU A 160 15.77 -5.96 11.14
N PHE A 161 16.65 -6.96 11.15
CA PHE A 161 16.87 -7.85 12.30
C PHE A 161 17.78 -7.27 13.39
N ARG A 162 18.39 -6.10 13.16
CA ARG A 162 19.26 -5.46 14.14
C ARG A 162 18.46 -4.92 15.32
N ASP A 163 17.30 -4.33 15.03
CA ASP A 163 16.40 -3.78 16.03
C ASP A 163 15.33 -4.82 16.38
N LYS A 164 15.40 -5.34 17.61
CA LYS A 164 14.46 -6.35 18.09
C LYS A 164 13.26 -5.67 18.72
N PHE A 165 12.06 -5.99 18.24
CA PHE A 165 10.84 -5.66 18.96
C PHE A 165 10.77 -6.44 20.28
N ALA A 166 10.38 -5.74 21.35
CA ALA A 166 10.18 -6.36 22.65
C ALA A 166 8.93 -7.27 22.69
N THR A 167 7.99 -7.03 21.78
CA THR A 167 6.71 -7.73 21.67
C THR A 167 6.49 -8.24 20.26
N ILE A 168 5.67 -9.29 20.15
CA ILE A 168 5.09 -9.73 18.89
C ILE A 168 3.83 -8.90 18.58
N CYS A 169 3.29 -9.03 17.36
CA CYS A 169 2.14 -8.31 16.80
C CYS A 169 2.49 -7.00 16.06
N ASN A 170 1.45 -6.26 15.70
CA ASN A 170 1.49 -5.03 14.91
C ASN A 170 2.12 -3.88 15.70
N ILE A 171 2.86 -3.03 14.99
CA ILE A 171 3.32 -1.73 15.51
C ILE A 171 2.32 -0.64 15.13
N TYR A 172 2.13 0.33 16.00
CA TYR A 172 1.22 1.45 15.83
C TYR A 172 1.93 2.75 16.21
N PRO A 173 1.48 3.92 15.71
CA PRO A 173 2.01 5.20 16.14
C PRO A 173 1.84 5.35 17.66
N PRO A 174 2.75 6.05 18.35
CA PRO A 174 2.58 6.36 19.76
C PRO A 174 1.26 7.11 19.95
N VAL A 175 0.45 6.69 20.92
CA VAL A 175 -0.75 7.42 21.31
C VAL A 175 -0.28 8.68 22.05
N TYR A 176 -0.42 9.83 21.42
CA TYR A 176 -0.26 11.09 22.13
C TYR A 176 -1.54 11.32 22.93
N GLU A 177 -1.48 11.13 24.25
CA GLU A 177 -2.54 11.60 25.14
C GLU A 177 -2.62 13.13 25.03
N SER A 178 -3.79 13.63 24.60
CA SER A 178 -4.13 15.04 24.47
C SER A 178 -4.58 15.65 25.79
#